data_AF-A0A3M6TY34-F1
#
_entry.id   AF-A0A3M6TY34-F1
#
_cell.length_a   1.000
_cell.length_b   1.000
_cell.length_c   1.000
_cell.angle_alpha   90.00
_cell.angle_beta   90.00
_cell.angle_gamma   90.00
#
_symmetry.space_group_name_H-M   'P 1'
#
loop_
_entity.id
_entity.type
_entity.pdbx_description
1 polymer ?
#
loop_
_entity_poly.entity_id
_entity_poly.type
_entity_poly.pdbx_seq_one_letter_code
_entity_poly.pdbx_strand_id
1 'polypeptide(L)'
;MDVDPSAPVPEAPPQPNCLIALMVQEGVDYHCYRLDQGGLWSQKLGQTAVTNKDGKGNKITDPRKAVPLPYGPQYKFVTFMKIFTNIIDG
;
A
#
# COMPACT_ATOMS: atom_id res chain seq x y z
N MET A 1 10.97 12.32 -0.95
CA MET A 1 10.50 13.07 0.23
C MET A 1 10.51 12.08 1.37
N ASP A 2 11.52 12.18 2.23
CA ASP A 2 11.76 11.18 3.27
C ASP A 2 10.73 11.34 4.37
N VAL A 3 9.66 10.55 4.30
CA VAL A 3 8.77 10.38 5.45
C VAL A 3 9.56 9.61 6.49
N ASP A 4 9.68 10.15 7.70
CA ASP A 4 10.38 9.50 8.80
C ASP A 4 9.90 8.04 8.94
N PRO A 5 10.79 7.04 8.84
CA PRO A 5 10.42 5.63 8.94
C PRO A 5 9.83 5.26 10.31
N SER A 6 10.03 6.10 11.33
CA SER A 6 9.44 5.98 12.67
C SER A 6 8.10 6.69 12.82
N ALA A 7 7.68 7.51 11.85
CA ALA A 7 6.37 8.17 11.90
C ALA A 7 5.24 7.12 11.99
N PRO A 8 4.16 7.41 12.73
CA PRO A 8 3.03 6.50 12.81
C PRO A 8 2.44 6.24 11.42
N VAL A 9 2.01 5.00 11.18
CA VAL A 9 1.23 4.68 9.98
C VAL A 9 -0.12 5.39 10.09
N PRO A 10 -0.58 6.11 9.05
CA PRO A 10 -1.85 6.82 9.14
C PRO A 10 -3.03 5.86 9.27
N GLU A 11 -4.08 6.31 9.94
CA GLU A 11 -5.34 5.57 10.08
C GLU A 11 -6.17 5.63 8.79
N ALA A 12 -7.08 4.67 8.65
CA ALA A 12 -8.01 4.62 7.52
C ALA A 12 -8.93 5.84 7.57
N PRO A 13 -9.10 6.59 6.46
CA PRO A 13 -10.12 7.63 6.41
C PRO A 13 -11.51 7.00 6.47
N PRO A 14 -12.55 7.77 6.85
CA PRO A 14 -13.92 7.28 6.80
C PRO A 14 -14.29 6.88 5.36
N GLN A 15 -15.03 5.79 5.23
CA GLN A 15 -15.60 5.36 3.95
C GLN A 15 -16.48 6.48 3.35
N PRO A 16 -16.54 6.62 2.01
CA PRO A 16 -15.97 5.74 0.98
C PRO A 16 -14.51 6.06 0.62
N ASN A 17 -13.83 6.92 1.39
CA ASN A 17 -12.45 7.31 1.11
C ASN A 17 -11.49 6.18 1.44
N CYS A 18 -10.33 6.18 0.79
CA CYS A 18 -9.33 5.14 0.94
C CYS A 18 -7.96 5.75 1.23
N LEU A 19 -7.13 5.06 2.02
CA LEU A 19 -5.72 5.39 2.16
C LEU A 19 -4.90 4.40 1.33
N ILE A 20 -3.96 4.93 0.54
CA ILE A 20 -2.99 4.13 -0.20
C ILE A 20 -1.56 4.53 0.16
N ALA A 21 -0.64 3.59 0.04
CA ALA A 21 0.80 3.82 0.11
C ALA A 21 1.41 3.55 -1.26
N LEU A 22 2.13 4.52 -1.80
CA LEU A 22 2.83 4.40 -3.08
C LEU A 22 4.27 3.99 -2.87
N MET A 23 4.67 2.96 -3.60
CA MET A 23 6.04 2.49 -3.71
C MET A 23 6.47 2.59 -5.17
N VAL A 24 7.73 2.95 -5.41
CA VAL A 24 8.27 3.11 -6.77
C VAL A 24 9.58 2.33 -6.90
N GLN A 25 9.68 1.59 -8.01
CA GLN A 25 10.94 1.14 -8.57
C GLN A 25 11.31 2.12 -9.67
N GLU A 26 12.33 2.94 -9.41
CA GLU A 26 12.71 4.04 -10.27
C GLU A 26 12.99 3.59 -11.72
N GLY A 27 12.30 4.22 -12.68
CA GLY A 27 12.44 3.95 -14.11
C GLY A 27 11.80 2.65 -14.61
N VAL A 28 11.10 1.89 -13.75
CA VAL A 28 10.59 0.56 -14.11
C VAL A 28 9.10 0.38 -13.79
N ASP A 29 8.70 0.54 -12.52
CA ASP A 29 7.35 0.17 -12.07
C ASP A 29 6.93 0.95 -10.81
N TYR A 30 5.63 0.89 -10.49
CA TYR A 30 5.07 1.39 -9.25
C TYR A 30 4.15 0.35 -8.62
N HIS A 31 4.04 0.39 -7.30
CA HIS A 31 3.19 -0.52 -6.55
C HIS A 31 2.41 0.22 -5.47
N CYS A 32 1.14 -0.12 -5.30
CA CYS A 32 0.27 0.50 -4.32
C CYS A 32 -0.23 -0.53 -3.31
N TYR A 33 -0.14 -0.17 -2.03
CA TYR A 33 -0.88 -0.84 -0.96
C TYR A 33 -2.11 -0.02 -0.60
N ARG A 34 -3.21 -0.69 -0.23
CA ARG A 34 -4.41 -0.04 0.30
C ARG A 34 -4.63 -0.47 1.74
N LEU A 35 -4.97 0.48 2.62
CA LEU A 35 -5.38 0.16 3.99
C LEU A 35 -6.83 -0.35 4.01
N ASP A 36 -7.03 -1.53 4.58
CA ASP A 36 -8.34 -2.15 4.78
C ASP A 36 -8.96 -1.73 6.11
N GLN A 37 -10.28 -1.92 6.25
CA GLN A 37 -11.02 -1.61 7.47
C GLN A 37 -10.49 -2.35 8.71
N GLY A 38 -9.86 -3.52 8.53
CA GLY A 38 -9.25 -4.31 9.61
C GLY A 38 -7.88 -3.82 10.09
N GLY A 39 -7.39 -2.66 9.61
CA GLY A 39 -6.10 -2.09 10.00
C GLY A 39 -4.88 -2.79 9.37
N LEU A 40 -5.11 -3.68 8.40
CA LEU A 40 -4.07 -4.31 7.61
C LEU A 40 -4.01 -3.68 6.22
N TRP A 41 -2.85 -3.75 5.59
CA TRP A 41 -2.65 -3.31 4.23
C TRP A 41 -2.74 -4.48 3.26
N SER A 42 -3.42 -4.26 2.14
CA SER A 42 -3.56 -5.25 1.06
C SER A 42 -2.83 -4.80 -0.21
N GLN A 43 -2.32 -5.78 -0.95
CA GLN A 43 -1.73 -5.62 -2.28
C GLN A 43 -2.37 -6.57 -3.29
N LYS A 44 -2.28 -6.19 -4.56
CA LYS A 44 -2.60 -7.06 -5.70
C LYS A 44 -1.32 -7.39 -6.47
N LEU A 45 -0.91 -8.65 -6.44
CA LEU A 45 0.28 -9.12 -7.16
C LEU A 45 -0.09 -9.49 -8.59
N GLY A 46 -0.11 -8.49 -9.48
CA GLY A 46 -0.47 -8.70 -10.88
C GLY A 46 -1.80 -9.46 -11.03
N GLN A 47 -1.75 -10.64 -11.64
CA GLN A 47 -2.93 -11.46 -11.93
C GLN A 47 -3.46 -12.29 -10.75
N THR A 48 -2.81 -12.28 -9.57
CA THR A 48 -3.29 -13.05 -8.42
C THR A 48 -4.42 -12.34 -7.68
N ALA A 49 -5.07 -13.07 -6.76
CA ALA A 49 -6.00 -12.50 -5.81
C ALA A 49 -5.31 -11.42 -4.92
N VAL A 50 -6.13 -10.48 -4.44
CA VAL A 50 -5.71 -9.49 -3.44
C VAL A 50 -5.35 -10.23 -2.14
N THR A 51 -4.29 -9.78 -1.47
CA THR A 51 -3.82 -10.38 -0.22
C THR A 51 -3.28 -9.32 0.73
N ASN A 52 -3.45 -9.55 2.03
CA ASN A 52 -2.85 -8.75 3.10
C ASN A 52 -1.45 -9.25 3.51
N LYS A 53 -0.88 -10.17 2.71
CA LYS A 53 0.45 -10.72 2.93
C LYS A 53 1.46 -10.10 1.97
N ASP A 54 2.66 -9.85 2.47
CA ASP A 54 3.82 -9.48 1.67
C ASP A 54 4.36 -10.71 0.91
N GLY A 55 5.35 -10.50 0.04
CA GLY A 55 6.03 -11.54 -0.72
C GLY A 55 6.81 -12.54 0.13
N LYS A 56 7.00 -12.29 1.43
CA LYS A 56 7.56 -13.25 2.39
C LYS A 56 6.46 -14.00 3.18
N GLY A 57 5.19 -13.68 2.95
CA GLY A 57 4.04 -14.28 3.63
C GLY A 57 3.64 -13.59 4.94
N ASN A 58 4.27 -12.47 5.30
CA ASN A 58 3.98 -11.71 6.53
C ASN A 58 2.75 -10.83 6.32
N LYS A 59 1.91 -10.68 7.36
CA LYS A 59 0.83 -9.68 7.32
C LYS A 59 1.42 -8.27 7.22
N ILE A 60 0.84 -7.44 6.35
CA ILE A 60 1.33 -6.08 6.13
C ILE A 60 0.64 -5.14 7.12
N THR A 61 1.35 -4.76 8.18
CA THR A 61 0.91 -3.74 9.15
C THR A 61 1.48 -2.35 8.82
N ASP A 62 2.62 -2.31 8.13
CA ASP A 62 3.29 -1.10 7.68
C ASP A 62 3.85 -1.33 6.26
N PRO A 63 3.30 -0.67 5.22
CA PRO A 63 3.71 -0.91 3.84
C PRO A 63 5.14 -0.43 3.56
N ARG A 64 5.71 0.44 4.40
CA ARG A 64 7.11 0.88 4.27
C ARG A 64 8.12 -0.26 4.50
N LYS A 65 7.69 -1.33 5.18
CA LYS A 65 8.51 -2.49 5.54
C LYS A 65 8.14 -3.73 4.73
N ALA A 66 7.09 -3.66 3.91
CA ALA A 66 6.60 -4.78 3.13
C ALA A 66 7.58 -5.10 2.00
N VAL A 67 7.77 -6.39 1.76
CA VAL A 67 8.44 -6.88 0.54
C VAL A 67 7.35 -7.19 -0.47
N PRO A 68 7.20 -6.46 -1.60
CA PRO A 68 6.06 -6.70 -2.51
C PRO A 68 6.03 -8.13 -3.05
N LEU A 69 7.18 -8.62 -3.53
CA LEU A 69 7.32 -9.92 -4.18
C LEU A 69 8.51 -10.71 -3.57
N PRO A 70 8.41 -12.05 -3.43
CA PRO A 70 9.44 -12.87 -2.76
C PRO A 70 10.85 -12.70 -3.34
N TYR A 71 10.94 -12.58 -4.68
CA TYR A 71 12.19 -12.41 -5.44
C TYR A 71 12.14 -11.16 -6.34
N GLY A 72 11.26 -10.21 -6.00
CA GLY A 72 11.04 -9.04 -6.83
C GLY A 72 11.99 -7.89 -6.54
N PRO A 73 11.90 -6.84 -7.37
CA PRO A 73 12.70 -5.63 -7.18
C PRO A 73 12.37 -4.96 -5.85
N GLN A 74 13.35 -4.25 -5.29
CA GLN A 74 13.13 -3.42 -4.12
C GLN A 74 12.46 -2.12 -4.54
N TYR A 75 11.20 -1.97 -4.18
CA TYR A 75 10.49 -0.71 -4.30
C TYR A 75 10.84 0.19 -3.11
N LYS A 76 10.97 1.49 -3.37
CA LYS A 76 11.14 2.50 -2.32
C LYS A 76 9.79 3.13 -2.01
N PHE A 77 9.49 3.30 -0.73
CA PHE A 77 8.33 4.07 -0.31
C PHE A 77 8.45 5.52 -0.75
N VAL A 78 7.35 6.09 -1.21
CA VAL A 78 7.29 7.50 -1.65
C VAL A 78 6.38 8.32 -0.74
N THR A 79 5.12 7.91 -0.58
CA THR A 79 4.13 8.69 0.16
C THR A 79 2.88 7.88 0.52
N PHE A 80 2.11 8.40 1.48
CA PHE A 80 0.73 8.01 1.71
C PHE A 80 -0.21 9.00 1.01
N MET A 81 -1.25 8.50 0.35
CA MET A 81 -2.25 9.33 -0.34
C MET A 81 -3.65 8.97 0.12
N LYS A 82 -4.47 9.99 0.39
CA LYS A 82 -5.91 9.82 0.61
C LYS A 82 -6.61 9.96 -0.73
N ILE A 83 -7.31 8.92 -1.14
CA ILE A 83 -8.21 8.95 -2.29
C ILE A 83 -9.59 9.30 -1.77
N PHE A 84 -10.08 10.46 -2.19
CA PHE A 84 -11.45 10.87 -1.92
C PHE A 84 -12.34 10.33 -3.02
N THR A 85 -13.25 9.42 -2.66
CA THR A 85 -14.16 8.83 -3.62
C THR A 85 -15.32 9.78 -3.83
N ASN A 86 -15.35 10.44 -4.99
CA ASN A 86 -16.59 11.02 -5.49
C ASN A 86 -17.40 9.85 -6.06
N ILE A 87 -18.38 9.37 -5.30
CA ILE A 87 -19.37 8.44 -5.85
C ILE A 87 -20.17 9.26 -6.87
N ILE A 88 -19.87 9.08 -8.15
CA ILE A 88 -20.77 9.49 -9.22
C ILE A 88 -21.71 8.30 -9.36
N ASP A 89 -22.90 8.40 -8.77
CA ASP A 89 -23.97 7.46 -9.05
C ASP A 89 -24.24 7.52 -10.56
N GLY A 90 -24.04 6.38 -11.24
CA GLY A 90 -24.27 6.22 -12.68
C GLY A 90 -25.74 6.04 -13.03
#